data_AF-R7TAS9-F1
#
_entry.id   AF-R7TAS9-F1
#
_cell.length_a   1.000
_cell.length_b   1.000
_cell.length_c   1.000
_cell.angle_alpha   90.00
_cell.angle_beta   90.00
_cell.angle_gamma   90.00
#
_symmetry.space_group_name_H-M   'P 1'
#
loop_
_entity.id
_entity.type
_entity.pdbx_description
1 polymer ?
#
loop_
_entity_poly.entity_id
_entity_poly.type
_entity_poly.pdbx_seq_one_letter_code
_entity_poly.pdbx_strand_id
1 'polypeptide(L)'
;MSDAPPGMEVAYLKRTSPAFKALKDVVSATALLKLLPKLTKFCHTGTLEVFHSFLLRFCSKRQYFPYPGMKARLMLAALSWNALQRSNATEKVDVVKWSKRKGAWVLEERRKKQASDSVPPQLKSLMSRVVEVASQHLQLPPIAEPKLQRRGCHVAKPSKEELRHL
;
A
#
# COMPACT_ATOMS: atom_id res chain seq x y z
N MET A 1 -11.99 19.17 -39.01
CA MET A 1 -13.22 18.60 -38.46
C MET A 1 -13.12 18.66 -36.95
N SER A 2 -13.92 19.51 -36.32
CA SER A 2 -14.02 19.71 -34.88
C SER A 2 -15.42 19.30 -34.46
N ASP A 3 -15.60 18.05 -34.02
CA ASP A 3 -16.85 17.55 -33.49
C ASP A 3 -16.96 17.99 -32.02
N ALA A 4 -17.57 19.17 -31.80
CA ALA A 4 -17.97 19.64 -30.49
C ALA A 4 -19.51 19.68 -30.41
N PRO A 5 -20.12 19.23 -29.30
CA PRO A 5 -21.58 19.17 -29.17
C PRO A 5 -22.23 20.57 -29.22
N PRO A 6 -23.46 20.66 -29.76
CA PRO A 6 -24.11 21.95 -30.01
C PRO A 6 -24.47 22.64 -28.69
N GLY A 7 -23.92 23.84 -28.48
CA GLY A 7 -24.21 24.70 -27.31
C GLY A 7 -23.00 25.09 -26.47
N MET A 8 -21.80 24.59 -26.76
CA MET A 8 -20.56 24.99 -26.09
C MET A 8 -19.51 25.36 -27.15
N GLU A 9 -19.39 26.65 -27.47
CA GLU A 9 -18.31 27.14 -28.32
C GLU A 9 -16.97 26.89 -27.60
N VAL A 10 -16.28 25.81 -27.95
CA VAL A 10 -14.93 25.55 -27.43
C VAL A 10 -14.00 26.56 -28.09
N ALA A 11 -13.77 27.68 -27.41
CA ALA A 11 -12.90 28.75 -27.88
C ALA A 11 -11.43 28.30 -27.82
N TYR A 12 -10.90 27.85 -28.96
CA TYR A 12 -9.48 27.52 -29.08
C TYR A 12 -8.63 28.79 -29.09
N LEU A 13 -7.50 28.76 -28.37
CA LEU A 13 -6.51 29.84 -28.43
C LEU A 13 -5.89 29.92 -29.83
N LYS A 14 -6.01 31.08 -30.47
CA LYS A 14 -5.34 31.35 -31.75
C LYS A 14 -3.82 31.35 -31.53
N ARG A 15 -3.05 30.74 -32.45
CA ARG A 15 -1.58 30.64 -32.37
C ARG A 15 -0.85 31.99 -32.28
N THR A 16 -1.46 33.04 -32.82
CA THR A 16 -0.93 34.40 -32.81
C THR A 16 -1.31 35.18 -31.55
N SER A 17 -2.17 34.62 -30.70
CA SER A 17 -2.63 35.30 -29.47
C SER A 17 -1.50 35.40 -28.45
N PRO A 18 -1.37 36.53 -27.73
CA PRO A 18 -0.42 36.66 -26.63
C PRO A 18 -0.64 35.61 -25.54
N ALA A 19 -1.89 35.21 -25.30
CA ALA A 19 -2.22 34.14 -24.36
C ALA A 19 -1.65 32.78 -24.79
N PHE A 20 -1.62 32.49 -26.10
CA PHE A 20 -1.01 31.26 -26.62
C PHE A 20 0.52 31.27 -26.44
N LYS A 21 1.16 32.43 -26.62
CA LYS A 21 2.60 32.59 -26.42
C LYS A 21 2.98 32.40 -24.94
N ALA A 22 2.24 33.03 -24.03
CA ALA A 22 2.44 32.85 -22.59
C ALA A 22 2.27 31.39 -22.16
N LEU A 23 1.24 30.70 -22.66
CA LEU A 23 1.03 29.28 -22.39
C LEU A 23 2.18 28.42 -22.93
N LYS A 24 2.64 28.70 -24.16
CA LYS A 24 3.77 28.00 -24.77
C LYS A 24 5.04 28.17 -23.94
N ASP A 25 5.32 29.36 -23.44
CA ASP A 25 6.51 29.65 -22.64
C ASP A 25 6.46 28.90 -21.29
N VAL A 26 5.28 28.83 -20.65
CA VAL A 26 5.09 28.06 -19.41
C VAL A 26 5.24 26.56 -19.63
N VAL A 27 4.63 26.01 -20.69
CA VAL A 27 4.68 24.57 -20.99
C VAL A 27 6.07 24.13 -21.46
N SER A 28 6.80 25.01 -22.16
CA SER A 28 8.17 24.75 -22.62
C SER A 28 9.24 25.08 -21.58
N ALA A 29 8.84 25.59 -20.40
CA ALA A 29 9.77 25.87 -19.32
C ALA A 29 10.53 24.59 -18.93
N THR A 30 11.86 24.66 -18.94
CA THR A 30 12.73 23.50 -18.65
C THR A 30 12.49 22.92 -17.25
N ALA A 31 12.03 23.73 -16.30
CA ALA A 31 11.61 23.27 -14.97
C ALA A 31 10.42 22.30 -15.05
N LEU A 32 9.38 22.64 -15.83
CA LEU A 32 8.19 21.81 -16.01
C LEU A 32 8.54 20.52 -16.78
N LEU A 33 9.32 20.63 -17.86
CA LEU A 33 9.74 19.48 -18.66
C LEU A 33 10.58 18.47 -17.85
N LYS A 34 11.41 18.94 -16.91
CA LYS A 34 12.16 18.06 -15.99
C LYS A 34 11.28 17.40 -14.93
N LEU A 35 10.11 17.96 -14.62
CA LEU A 35 9.15 17.42 -13.66
C LEU A 35 8.21 16.38 -14.30
N LEU A 36 7.91 16.49 -15.60
CA LEU A 36 7.02 15.55 -16.30
C LEU A 36 7.44 14.06 -16.14
N PRO A 37 8.71 13.66 -16.29
CA PRO A 37 9.14 12.27 -16.03
C PRO A 37 9.04 11.85 -14.56
N LYS A 38 8.96 12.80 -13.62
CA LYS A 38 8.75 12.51 -12.20
C LYS A 38 7.27 12.32 -11.89
N LEU A 39 6.38 13.03 -12.60
CA LEU A 39 4.93 12.85 -12.55
C LEU A 39 4.49 11.46 -13.01
N THR A 40 5.17 10.85 -13.99
CA THR A 40 4.83 9.48 -14.43
C THR A 40 5.02 8.43 -13.32
N LYS A 41 5.95 8.66 -12.38
CA LYS A 41 6.13 7.79 -11.20
C LYS A 41 4.95 7.86 -10.24
N PHE A 42 4.22 8.97 -10.20
CA PHE A 42 3.00 9.11 -9.39
C PHE A 42 1.84 8.31 -9.98
N CYS A 43 1.78 8.18 -11.31
CA CYS A 43 0.72 7.44 -12.00
C CYS A 43 0.95 5.92 -12.04
N HIS A 44 2.08 5.42 -11.54
CA HIS A 44 2.37 3.99 -11.58
C HIS A 44 1.64 3.25 -10.43
N THR A 45 0.48 2.68 -10.73
CA THR A 45 -0.36 1.90 -9.79
C THR A 45 0.01 0.42 -9.70
N GLY A 46 1.10 -0.01 -10.33
CA GLY A 46 1.47 -1.44 -10.42
C GLY A 46 1.54 -2.15 -9.07
N THR A 47 2.15 -1.52 -8.05
CA THR A 47 2.23 -2.12 -6.70
C THR A 47 0.85 -2.31 -6.06
N LEU A 48 -0.07 -1.37 -6.30
CA LEU A 48 -1.43 -1.43 -5.78
C LEU A 48 -2.24 -2.52 -6.51
N GLU A 49 -2.04 -2.68 -7.81
CA GLU A 49 -2.64 -3.76 -8.61
C GLU A 49 -2.16 -5.15 -8.18
N VAL A 50 -0.87 -5.29 -7.89
CA VAL A 50 -0.31 -6.54 -7.34
C VAL A 50 -0.89 -6.82 -5.95
N PHE A 51 -0.99 -5.82 -5.08
CA PHE A 51 -1.64 -5.97 -3.77
C PHE A 51 -3.11 -6.38 -3.92
N HIS A 52 -3.86 -5.78 -4.83
CA HIS A 52 -5.26 -6.17 -5.08
C HIS A 52 -5.39 -7.59 -5.59
N SER A 53 -4.46 -8.05 -6.44
CA SER A 53 -4.42 -9.45 -6.87
C SER A 53 -4.10 -10.40 -5.71
N PHE A 54 -3.16 -10.01 -4.84
CA PHE A 54 -2.82 -10.75 -3.62
C PHE A 54 -4.00 -10.82 -2.65
N LEU A 55 -4.76 -9.73 -2.49
CA LEU A 55 -5.94 -9.64 -1.62
C LEU A 55 -7.00 -10.69 -1.95
N LEU A 56 -7.15 -11.03 -3.24
CA LEU A 56 -8.15 -12.01 -3.70
C LEU A 56 -7.93 -13.43 -3.16
N ARG A 57 -6.69 -13.76 -2.77
CA ARG A 57 -6.35 -15.02 -2.09
C ARG A 57 -7.09 -15.17 -0.76
N PHE A 58 -7.30 -14.05 -0.05
CA PHE A 58 -7.95 -14.02 1.26
C PHE A 58 -9.44 -13.67 1.15
N CYS A 59 -9.77 -12.75 0.25
CA CYS A 59 -11.11 -12.23 0.03
C CYS A 59 -11.52 -12.51 -1.42
N SER A 60 -11.94 -13.74 -1.71
CA SER A 60 -12.41 -14.09 -3.04
C SER A 60 -13.70 -13.32 -3.37
N LYS A 61 -13.80 -12.75 -4.57
CA LYS A 61 -15.01 -12.01 -5.01
C LYS A 61 -16.24 -12.91 -5.21
N ARG A 62 -16.01 -14.22 -5.33
CA ARG A 62 -17.04 -15.22 -5.63
C ARG A 62 -17.73 -15.79 -4.39
N GLN A 63 -17.19 -15.51 -3.19
CA GLN A 63 -17.74 -16.01 -1.94
C GLN A 63 -18.25 -14.85 -1.09
N TYR A 64 -19.41 -15.06 -0.47
CA TYR A 64 -19.94 -14.13 0.50
C TYR A 64 -19.21 -14.27 1.83
N PHE A 65 -18.83 -13.15 2.42
CA PHE A 65 -18.32 -13.08 3.78
C PHE A 65 -19.11 -12.05 4.59
N PRO A 66 -19.54 -12.37 5.82
CA PRO A 66 -20.14 -11.36 6.68
C PRO A 66 -19.09 -10.29 7.02
N TYR A 67 -19.54 -9.07 7.31
CA TYR A 67 -18.67 -7.92 7.59
C TYR A 67 -17.49 -8.20 8.54
N PRO A 68 -17.67 -8.81 9.74
CA PRO A 68 -16.55 -9.12 10.62
C PRO A 68 -15.55 -10.09 9.98
N GLY A 69 -16.05 -11.09 9.24
CA GLY A 69 -15.22 -12.05 8.52
C GLY A 69 -14.44 -11.42 7.37
N MET A 70 -15.02 -10.44 6.68
CA MET A 70 -14.36 -9.66 5.63
C MET A 70 -13.27 -8.76 6.23
N LYS A 71 -13.58 -8.05 7.33
CA LYS A 71 -12.64 -7.17 8.04
C LYS A 71 -11.40 -7.95 8.52
N ALA A 72 -11.60 -9.11 9.14
CA ALA A 72 -10.50 -9.96 9.60
C ALA A 72 -9.62 -10.45 8.44
N ARG A 73 -10.22 -10.89 7.32
CA ARG A 73 -9.48 -11.33 6.13
C ARG A 73 -8.69 -10.22 5.47
N LEU A 74 -9.25 -9.01 5.37
CA LEU A 74 -8.55 -7.83 4.87
C LEU A 74 -7.35 -7.47 5.74
N MET A 75 -7.50 -7.50 7.07
CA MET A 75 -6.40 -7.28 8.01
C MET A 75 -5.29 -8.32 7.85
N LEU A 76 -5.67 -9.60 7.75
CA LEU A 76 -4.74 -10.69 7.53
C LEU A 76 -3.99 -10.56 6.20
N ALA A 77 -4.68 -10.16 5.12
CA ALA A 77 -4.05 -9.88 3.83
C ALA A 77 -3.06 -8.71 3.93
N ALA A 78 -3.40 -7.63 4.63
CA ALA A 78 -2.47 -6.51 4.84
C ALA A 78 -1.23 -6.93 5.64
N LEU A 79 -1.41 -7.68 6.73
CA LEU A 79 -0.31 -8.18 7.56
C LEU A 79 0.63 -9.12 6.80
N SER A 80 0.06 -10.01 5.99
CA SER A 80 0.83 -10.95 5.17
C SER A 80 1.55 -10.26 4.01
N TRP A 81 0.92 -9.28 3.36
CA TRP A 81 1.57 -8.44 2.35
C TRP A 81 2.76 -7.67 2.92
N ASN A 82 2.60 -7.10 4.12
CA ASN A 82 3.69 -6.39 4.80
C ASN A 82 4.83 -7.35 5.17
N ALA A 83 4.52 -8.57 5.62
CA ALA A 83 5.54 -9.59 5.89
C ALA A 83 6.28 -10.00 4.61
N LEU A 84 5.56 -10.20 3.50
CA LEU A 84 6.14 -10.55 2.20
C LEU A 84 7.04 -9.43 1.64
N GLN A 85 6.62 -8.16 1.77
CA GLN A 85 7.46 -7.03 1.37
C GLN A 85 8.75 -6.96 2.20
N ARG A 86 8.68 -7.27 3.50
CA ARG A 86 9.87 -7.36 4.36
C ARG A 86 10.77 -8.53 3.97
N SER A 87 10.24 -9.72 3.66
CA SER A 87 11.06 -10.87 3.25
C SER A 87 11.67 -10.70 1.86
N ASN A 88 10.98 -9.97 0.97
CA ASN A 88 11.49 -9.59 -0.34
C ASN A 88 12.56 -8.48 -0.26
N ALA A 89 12.72 -7.83 0.89
CA ALA A 89 13.87 -6.97 1.11
C ALA A 89 15.13 -7.84 1.02
N THR A 90 16.03 -7.47 0.12
CA THR A 90 17.30 -8.17 -0.03
C THR A 90 18.19 -7.74 1.13
N GLU A 91 18.39 -8.65 2.07
CA GLU A 91 19.34 -8.44 3.14
C GLU A 91 20.75 -8.65 2.56
N LYS A 92 21.64 -7.71 2.87
CA LYS A 92 23.07 -7.86 2.61
C LYS A 92 23.61 -8.80 3.68
N VAL A 93 24.07 -9.97 3.25
CA VAL A 93 24.67 -10.96 4.13
C VAL A 93 26.10 -11.17 3.68
N ASP A 94 27.03 -11.02 4.61
CA ASP A 94 28.42 -11.34 4.37
C ASP A 94 28.62 -12.86 4.40
N VAL A 95 29.08 -13.42 3.30
CA VAL A 95 29.35 -14.85 3.18
C VAL A 95 30.84 -15.06 3.03
N VAL A 96 31.41 -15.86 3.92
CA VAL A 96 32.82 -16.25 3.86
C VAL A 96 33.00 -17.29 2.75
N LYS A 97 33.87 -17.01 1.78
CA LYS A 97 34.13 -17.87 0.63
C LYS A 97 35.63 -18.04 0.41
N TRP A 98 36.05 -19.28 0.14
CA TRP A 98 37.44 -19.58 -0.19
C TRP A 98 37.81 -19.04 -1.58
N SER A 99 38.81 -18.18 -1.65
CA SER A 99 39.34 -17.65 -2.91
C SER A 99 40.56 -18.42 -3.35
N LYS A 100 40.41 -19.25 -4.38
CA LYS A 100 41.52 -20.03 -4.97
C LYS A 100 42.67 -19.15 -5.49
N ARG A 101 42.38 -17.93 -5.96
CA ARG A 101 43.41 -16.98 -6.45
C ARG A 101 44.26 -16.39 -5.34
N LYS A 102 43.67 -16.15 -4.17
CA LYS A 102 44.37 -15.54 -3.02
C LYS A 102 44.85 -16.58 -1.99
N GLY A 103 44.46 -17.84 -2.14
CA GLY A 103 44.76 -18.90 -1.17
C GLY A 103 44.21 -18.61 0.23
N ALA A 104 43.11 -17.85 0.32
CA ALA A 104 42.58 -17.33 1.58
C ALA A 104 41.05 -17.27 1.58
N TRP A 105 40.47 -17.26 2.79
CA TRP A 105 39.06 -16.96 3.00
C TRP A 105 38.81 -15.46 2.80
N VAL A 106 37.85 -15.13 1.93
CA VAL A 106 37.47 -13.74 1.60
C VAL A 106 36.01 -13.53 1.95
N LEU A 107 35.70 -12.36 2.52
CA LEU A 107 34.34 -11.90 2.77
C LEU A 107 33.71 -11.42 1.45
N GLU A 108 32.60 -12.03 1.02
CA GLU A 108 31.84 -11.64 -0.17
C GLU A 108 30.46 -11.14 0.26
N GLU A 109 30.13 -9.87 -0.03
CA GLU A 109 28.77 -9.36 0.16
C GLU A 109 27.83 -10.08 -0.81
N ARG A 110 26.85 -10.81 -0.27
CA ARG A 110 25.77 -11.40 -1.07
C ARG A 110 24.43 -10.82 -0.68
N ARG A 111 23.60 -10.60 -1.70
CA ARG A 111 22.17 -10.33 -1.50
C ARG A 111 21.44 -11.64 -1.38
N LYS A 112 20.94 -11.98 -0.19
CA LYS A 112 20.08 -13.14 0.01
C LYS A 112 18.64 -12.64 0.12
N LYS A 113 17.74 -13.22 -0.68
CA LYS A 113 16.29 -13.05 -0.42
C LYS A 113 15.94 -13.89 0.80
N GLN A 114 15.17 -13.35 1.73
CA GLN A 114 14.65 -14.20 2.80
C GLN A 114 13.67 -15.20 2.19
N ALA A 115 13.80 -16.48 2.54
CA ALA A 115 12.90 -17.51 2.07
C ALA A 115 11.50 -17.21 2.65
N SER A 116 10.54 -16.86 1.80
CA SER A 116 9.16 -16.69 2.25
C SER A 116 8.49 -18.06 2.33
N ASP A 117 8.15 -18.50 3.54
CA ASP A 117 7.21 -19.61 3.74
C ASP A 117 5.92 -19.34 2.95
N SER A 118 5.38 -20.34 2.24
CA SER A 118 4.17 -20.20 1.39
C SER A 118 2.90 -19.82 2.16
N VAL A 119 2.91 -19.98 3.48
CA VAL A 119 1.84 -19.56 4.37
C VAL A 119 2.40 -18.44 5.24
N PRO A 120 1.78 -17.25 5.27
CA PRO A 120 2.22 -16.17 6.14
C PRO A 120 2.36 -16.71 7.58
N PRO A 121 3.48 -16.48 8.27
CA PRO A 121 3.71 -17.04 9.60
C PRO A 121 2.59 -16.65 10.59
N GLN A 122 2.00 -15.47 10.38
CA GLN A 122 0.86 -14.99 11.17
C GLN A 122 -0.40 -15.86 10.97
N LEU A 123 -0.60 -16.44 9.80
CA LEU A 123 -1.75 -17.30 9.51
C LEU A 123 -1.64 -18.65 10.22
N LYS A 124 -0.44 -19.25 10.28
CA LYS A 124 -0.21 -20.50 11.02
C LYS A 124 -0.55 -20.32 12.51
N SER A 125 -0.02 -19.25 13.13
CA SER A 125 -0.27 -18.92 14.54
C SER A 125 -1.73 -18.57 14.82
N LEU A 126 -2.42 -17.87 13.90
CA LEU A 126 -3.84 -17.59 14.04
C LEU A 126 -4.67 -18.88 13.98
N MET A 127 -4.39 -19.76 13.02
CA MET A 127 -5.11 -21.02 12.85
C MET A 127 -4.91 -21.95 14.04
N SER A 128 -3.68 -22.06 14.58
CA SER A 128 -3.45 -22.84 15.80
C SER A 128 -4.25 -22.30 16.98
N ARG A 129 -4.29 -20.97 17.15
CA ARG A 129 -5.04 -20.33 18.23
C ARG A 129 -6.56 -20.48 18.07
N VAL A 130 -7.09 -20.44 16.85
CA VAL A 130 -8.51 -20.72 16.57
C VAL A 130 -8.85 -22.16 16.93
N VAL A 131 -7.98 -23.12 16.58
CA VAL A 131 -8.16 -24.53 16.93
C VAL A 131 -8.11 -24.73 18.45
N GLU A 132 -7.17 -24.10 19.15
CA GLU A 132 -7.08 -24.14 20.61
C GLU A 132 -8.37 -23.61 21.26
N VAL A 133 -8.82 -22.42 20.86
CA VAL A 133 -10.06 -21.80 21.36
C VAL A 133 -11.28 -22.68 21.11
N ALA A 134 -11.40 -23.25 19.92
CA ALA A 134 -12.50 -24.15 19.56
C ALA A 134 -12.44 -25.47 20.36
N SER A 135 -11.24 -26.02 20.57
CA SER A 135 -11.04 -27.29 21.30
C SER A 135 -11.25 -27.14 22.81
N GLN A 136 -10.92 -25.99 23.39
CA GLN A 136 -10.95 -25.74 24.83
C GLN A 136 -12.20 -24.96 25.27
N HIS A 137 -13.13 -24.65 24.36
CA HIS A 137 -14.30 -23.80 24.62
C HIS A 137 -13.96 -22.47 25.34
N LEU A 138 -12.77 -21.92 25.09
CA LEU A 138 -12.36 -20.67 25.72
C LEU A 138 -13.20 -19.51 25.16
N GLN A 139 -13.79 -18.70 26.03
CA GLN A 139 -14.38 -17.44 25.60
C GLN A 139 -13.25 -16.47 25.24
N LEU A 140 -13.20 -16.05 23.98
CA LEU A 140 -12.32 -14.96 23.58
C LEU A 140 -12.77 -13.69 24.31
N PRO A 141 -11.84 -12.88 24.85
CA PRO A 141 -12.21 -11.61 25.44
C PRO A 141 -12.94 -10.77 24.39
N PRO A 142 -14.05 -10.10 24.75
CA PRO A 142 -14.77 -9.25 23.82
C PRO A 142 -13.80 -8.23 23.24
N ILE A 143 -13.67 -8.23 21.91
CA ILE A 143 -12.87 -7.23 21.21
C ILE A 143 -13.56 -5.90 21.48
N ALA A 144 -12.93 -5.03 22.27
CA ALA A 144 -13.40 -3.67 22.46
C ALA A 144 -13.38 -3.00 21.08
N GLU A 145 -14.54 -2.88 20.44
CA GLU A 145 -14.64 -2.14 19.20
C GLU A 145 -14.30 -0.68 19.53
N PRO A 146 -13.23 -0.10 18.94
CA PRO A 146 -12.97 1.31 19.15
C PRO A 146 -14.22 2.06 18.67
N LYS A 147 -14.79 2.91 19.54
CA LYS A 147 -15.88 3.81 19.16
C LYS A 147 -15.34 4.77 18.11
N LEU A 148 -15.46 4.39 16.84
CA LEU A 148 -15.09 5.24 15.72
C LEU A 148 -16.08 6.39 15.68
N GLN A 149 -15.60 7.61 15.90
CA GLN A 149 -16.40 8.80 15.68
C GLN A 149 -16.84 8.81 14.21
N ARG A 150 -18.15 8.89 13.98
CA ARG A 150 -18.72 8.98 12.63
C ARG A 150 -18.17 10.25 11.99
N ARG A 151 -17.40 10.16 10.90
CA ARG A 151 -16.91 11.36 10.22
C ARG A 151 -18.11 12.24 9.84
N GLY A 152 -18.15 13.48 10.34
CA GLY A 152 -19.21 14.44 10.05
C GLY A 152 -20.21 14.72 11.17
N CYS A 153 -20.15 14.07 12.34
CA CYS A 153 -20.85 14.59 13.52
C CYS A 153 -20.00 15.66 14.21
N HIS A 154 -20.52 16.89 14.30
CA HIS A 154 -19.94 17.93 15.16
C HIS A 154 -20.08 17.49 16.61
N VAL A 155 -19.01 16.97 17.20
CA VAL A 155 -18.93 16.84 18.66
C VAL A 155 -18.53 18.19 19.21
N ALA A 156 -19.25 18.69 20.22
CA ALA A 156 -18.87 19.92 20.90
C ALA A 156 -17.44 19.77 21.43
N LYS A 157 -16.63 20.83 21.30
CA LYS A 157 -15.25 20.83 21.78
C LYS A 157 -15.27 20.52 23.29
N PRO A 158 -14.49 19.54 23.78
CA PRO A 158 -14.47 19.20 25.20
C PRO A 158 -14.05 20.40 26.04
N SER A 159 -14.60 20.48 27.25
CA SER A 159 -14.34 21.60 28.16
C SER A 159 -12.88 21.55 28.66
N LYS A 160 -12.37 22.69 29.16
CA LYS A 160 -11.00 22.75 29.72
C LYS A 160 -10.79 21.79 30.91
N GLU A 161 -11.86 21.40 31.59
CA GLU A 161 -11.82 20.51 32.75
C GLU A 161 -11.70 19.04 32.33
N GLU A 162 -12.39 18.63 31.25
CA GLU A 162 -12.30 17.28 30.69
C GLU A 162 -10.90 16.97 30.13
N LEU A 163 -10.21 17.98 29.62
CA LEU A 163 -8.83 17.85 29.11
C LEU A 163 -7.76 17.68 30.20
N ARG A 164 -8.09 17.95 31.48
CA ARG A 164 -7.14 17.80 32.60
C ARG A 164 -7.07 16.38 33.15
N HIS A 165 -8.02 15.52 32.77
CA HIS A 165 -8.16 14.14 33.27
C HIS A 165 -7.85 13.07 32.21
N LEU A 166 -7.36 13.47 31.04
CA LEU A 166 -6.78 12.60 30.01
C LEU A 166 -5.25 12.60 30.09
#